data_AF-A0A817S8B0-F1
#
_entry.id   AF-A0A817S8B0-F1
#
_cell.length_a   1.000
_cell.length_b   1.000
_cell.length_c   1.000
_cell.angle_alpha   90.00
_cell.angle_beta   90.00
_cell.angle_gamma   90.00
#
_symmetry.space_group_name_H-M   'P 1'
#
loop_
_entity.id
_entity.type
_entity.pdbx_description
1 polymer ?
#
loop_
_entity_poly.entity_id
_entity_poly.type
_entity_poly.pdbx_seq_one_letter_code
_entity_poly.pdbx_strand_id
1 'polypeptide(L)'
;MSRRRQAKVTSGIQVEKPEQPELAEHDASILDLAFAMDCTGSMASYIESAKNNIRAIVEEIVRSEKSDIRLALVEYRDHPPQDRTFVTRVHNFTNSVNEMESWLNECRADGGGDAPEAVADALHEVLNLSWRPEATRICILISDAPPHGLDPTGDSFPNGCPAGYDPLRLARDMGEHRITLYAVGVEPPIVRYRDFFMTIAYITGGQYVPMVNAQLLAKVIIGGVREEITLERLMQNADADIVREVQRAEEEGLDDRETATRINHYFASRKTRTKHMRNKAGATSKTAEECYSKCADMSEIASKFKTVEIEEEEKTREDMNYELDEDDMSLEQAKRIVQKAKSRK
;
A
#
# COMPACT_ATOMS: atom_id res chain seq x y z
N MET A 1 -4.24 40.84 61.75
CA MET A 1 -3.10 39.96 61.44
C MET A 1 -3.47 39.08 60.26
N SER A 2 -2.75 39.27 59.16
CA SER A 2 -2.95 38.60 57.87
C SER A 2 -2.55 37.12 57.93
N ARG A 3 -3.39 36.23 57.39
CA ARG A 3 -2.98 34.86 57.01
C ARG A 3 -3.38 34.62 55.55
N ARG A 4 -2.37 34.67 54.68
CA ARG A 4 -2.40 34.20 53.28
C ARG A 4 -2.87 32.74 53.24
N ARG A 5 -3.85 32.44 52.39
CA ARG A 5 -4.05 31.10 51.82
C ARG A 5 -3.63 31.16 50.35
N GLN A 6 -2.62 30.37 50.00
CA GLN A 6 -2.24 30.10 48.61
C GLN A 6 -3.35 29.29 47.94
N ALA A 7 -3.90 29.80 46.83
CA ALA A 7 -4.68 29.01 45.90
C ALA A 7 -3.72 28.46 44.84
N LYS A 8 -3.55 27.13 44.83
CA LYS A 8 -2.80 26.40 43.81
C LYS A 8 -3.77 26.17 42.64
N VAL A 9 -3.63 26.94 41.57
CA VAL A 9 -4.38 26.71 40.33
C VAL A 9 -3.60 25.67 39.52
N THR A 10 -4.09 24.44 39.51
CA THR A 10 -3.69 23.43 38.51
C THR A 10 -4.76 23.42 37.43
N SER A 11 -4.51 24.15 36.34
CA SER A 11 -5.30 24.07 35.11
C SER A 11 -4.84 22.84 34.31
N GLY A 12 -5.51 21.71 34.51
CA GLY A 12 -5.43 20.59 33.59
C GLY A 12 -6.32 20.89 32.39
N ILE A 13 -5.71 21.25 31.26
CA ILE A 13 -6.41 21.23 29.97
C ILE A 13 -6.55 19.75 29.61
N GLN A 14 -7.76 19.22 29.74
CA GLN A 14 -8.12 17.94 29.13
C GLN A 14 -8.28 18.19 27.64
N VAL A 15 -7.35 17.67 26.85
CA VAL A 15 -7.49 17.58 25.39
C VAL A 15 -8.43 16.41 25.15
N GLU A 16 -9.70 16.68 24.87
CA GLU A 16 -10.62 15.65 24.38
C GLU A 16 -10.10 15.15 23.03
N LYS A 17 -9.81 13.84 22.98
CA LYS A 17 -9.44 13.14 21.74
C LYS A 17 -10.67 13.23 20.82
N PRO A 18 -10.52 13.64 19.53
CA PRO A 18 -11.68 13.70 18.63
C PRO A 18 -12.33 12.32 18.56
N GLU A 19 -13.63 12.25 18.81
CA GLU A 19 -14.44 11.05 18.55
C GLU A 19 -14.37 10.76 17.05
N GLN A 20 -13.62 9.71 16.69
CA GLN A 20 -13.66 9.16 15.34
C GLN A 20 -15.08 8.63 15.11
N PRO A 21 -15.72 8.94 13.96
CA PRO A 21 -17.04 8.39 13.65
C PRO A 21 -16.96 6.87 13.66
N GLU A 22 -17.99 6.23 14.21
CA GLU A 22 -18.14 4.78 14.22
C GLU A 22 -18.00 4.27 12.78
N LEU A 23 -16.92 3.53 12.51
CA LEU A 23 -16.60 3.03 11.17
C LEU A 23 -17.80 2.20 10.67
N ALA A 24 -18.33 2.54 9.49
CA ALA A 24 -19.44 1.80 8.90
C ALA A 24 -19.10 0.31 8.80
N GLU A 25 -20.12 -0.54 8.91
CA GLU A 25 -19.97 -1.98 8.75
C GLU A 25 -19.42 -2.26 7.33
N HIS A 26 -18.30 -2.95 7.28
CA HIS A 26 -17.60 -3.25 6.03
C HIS A 26 -18.40 -4.24 5.16
N ASP A 27 -18.44 -4.03 3.85
CA ASP A 27 -19.08 -4.92 2.88
C ASP A 27 -18.07 -5.31 1.79
N ALA A 28 -17.59 -6.55 1.84
CA ALA A 28 -16.62 -7.07 0.89
C ALA A 28 -17.19 -7.33 -0.53
N SER A 29 -18.47 -7.02 -0.78
CA SER A 29 -19.04 -6.90 -2.13
C SER A 29 -18.85 -5.50 -2.72
N ILE A 30 -18.38 -4.53 -1.93
CA ILE A 30 -18.13 -3.16 -2.37
C ILE A 30 -16.62 -2.97 -2.52
N LEU A 31 -16.16 -2.56 -3.70
CA LEU A 31 -14.73 -2.40 -3.99
C LEU A 31 -14.44 -0.98 -4.49
N ASP A 32 -13.52 -0.30 -3.83
CA ASP A 32 -12.88 0.90 -4.35
C ASP A 32 -11.43 0.55 -4.71
N LEU A 33 -11.10 0.70 -6.00
CA LEU A 33 -9.79 0.40 -6.55
C LEU A 33 -9.16 1.67 -7.12
N ALA A 34 -8.13 2.18 -6.45
CA ALA A 34 -7.35 3.33 -6.90
C ALA A 34 -6.04 2.88 -7.55
N PHE A 35 -5.60 3.61 -8.56
CA PHE A 35 -4.29 3.48 -9.17
C PHE A 35 -3.47 4.74 -8.86
N ALA A 36 -2.29 4.59 -8.28
CA ALA A 36 -1.26 5.63 -8.25
C ALA A 36 -0.20 5.24 -9.28
N MET A 37 -0.09 6.01 -10.35
CA MET A 37 0.72 5.63 -11.52
C MET A 37 1.78 6.69 -11.81
N ASP A 38 3.03 6.24 -11.75
CA ASP A 38 4.17 6.99 -12.27
C ASP A 38 3.99 7.22 -13.77
N CYS A 39 4.04 8.50 -14.18
CA CYS A 39 3.85 8.96 -15.54
C CYS A 39 5.10 9.59 -16.15
N THR A 40 6.28 9.25 -15.62
CA THR A 40 7.58 9.69 -16.13
C THR A 40 7.97 8.92 -17.40
N GLY A 41 9.03 9.38 -18.08
CA GLY A 41 9.41 8.87 -19.40
C GLY A 41 9.65 7.35 -19.48
N SER A 42 10.17 6.73 -18.42
CA SER A 42 10.47 5.29 -18.35
C SER A 42 9.21 4.41 -18.29
N MET A 43 8.08 4.97 -17.87
CA MET A 43 6.84 4.23 -17.62
C MET A 43 6.00 3.96 -18.87
N ALA A 44 6.45 4.37 -20.07
CA ALA A 44 5.69 4.31 -21.31
C ALA A 44 5.06 2.93 -21.59
N SER A 45 5.82 1.84 -21.45
CA SER A 45 5.32 0.48 -21.73
C SER A 45 4.28 0.00 -20.71
N TYR A 46 4.38 0.46 -19.47
CA TYR A 46 3.48 0.12 -18.38
C TYR A 46 2.16 0.90 -18.48
N ILE A 47 2.22 2.19 -18.84
CA ILE A 47 1.05 3.00 -19.15
C ILE A 47 0.30 2.39 -20.35
N GLU A 48 1.01 2.01 -21.42
CA GLU A 48 0.37 1.35 -22.57
C GLU A 48 -0.24 0.00 -22.19
N SER A 49 0.40 -0.78 -21.32
CA SER A 49 -0.21 -2.02 -20.81
C SER A 49 -1.45 -1.74 -19.98
N ALA A 50 -1.45 -0.73 -19.11
CA ALA A 50 -2.62 -0.33 -18.33
C ALA A 50 -3.79 0.08 -19.24
N LYS A 51 -3.54 0.94 -20.24
CA LYS A 51 -4.52 1.34 -21.27
C LYS A 51 -5.15 0.13 -21.95
N ASN A 52 -4.34 -0.82 -22.39
CA ASN A 52 -4.80 -1.97 -23.16
C ASN A 52 -5.58 -3.00 -22.32
N ASN A 53 -5.36 -3.04 -21.00
CA ASN A 53 -5.89 -4.11 -20.15
C ASN A 53 -6.95 -3.67 -19.13
N ILE A 54 -7.12 -2.37 -18.86
CA ILE A 54 -7.99 -1.90 -17.77
C ILE A 54 -9.42 -2.45 -17.86
N ARG A 55 -10.00 -2.48 -19.06
CA ARG A 55 -11.33 -3.04 -19.28
C ARG A 55 -11.41 -4.51 -18.92
N ALA A 56 -10.45 -5.31 -19.41
CA ALA A 56 -10.40 -6.74 -19.12
C ALA A 56 -10.21 -7.00 -17.61
N ILE A 57 -9.40 -6.18 -16.93
CA ILE A 57 -9.20 -6.25 -15.48
C ILE A 57 -10.53 -6.03 -14.74
N VAL A 58 -11.24 -4.94 -15.06
CA VAL A 58 -12.51 -4.59 -14.41
C VAL A 58 -13.58 -5.65 -14.69
N GLU A 59 -13.71 -6.07 -15.94
CA GLU A 59 -14.69 -7.11 -16.34
C GLU A 59 -14.42 -8.45 -15.66
N GLU A 60 -13.16 -8.85 -15.47
CA GLU A 60 -12.79 -10.06 -14.74
C GLU A 60 -13.09 -9.93 -13.24
N ILE A 61 -12.77 -8.80 -12.61
CA ILE A 61 -13.05 -8.57 -11.18
C ILE A 61 -14.56 -8.58 -10.91
N VAL A 62 -15.35 -7.82 -11.70
CA VAL A 62 -16.81 -7.77 -11.57
C VAL A 62 -17.42 -9.16 -11.77
N ARG A 63 -16.97 -9.90 -12.79
CA ARG A 63 -17.47 -11.25 -13.07
C ARG A 63 -17.12 -12.26 -11.98
N SER A 64 -15.90 -12.21 -11.44
CA SER A 64 -15.40 -13.21 -10.50
C SER A 64 -15.83 -12.96 -9.05
N GLU A 65 -15.89 -11.70 -8.61
CA GLU A 65 -16.16 -11.35 -7.22
C GLU A 65 -17.56 -10.75 -6.99
N LYS A 66 -18.31 -10.45 -8.07
CA LYS A 66 -19.63 -9.81 -8.06
C LYS A 66 -19.65 -8.47 -7.31
N SER A 67 -18.55 -7.74 -7.39
CA SER A 67 -18.37 -6.52 -6.61
C SER A 67 -18.92 -5.27 -7.30
N ASP A 68 -19.49 -4.36 -6.53
CA ASP A 68 -19.77 -2.98 -6.95
C ASP A 68 -18.47 -2.17 -6.91
N ILE A 69 -17.84 -2.04 -8.09
CA ILE A 69 -16.51 -1.46 -8.25
C ILE A 69 -16.56 0.03 -8.63
N ARG A 70 -15.69 0.82 -7.99
CA ARG A 70 -15.30 2.15 -8.46
C ARG A 70 -13.80 2.22 -8.69
N LEU A 71 -13.41 3.05 -9.65
CA LEU A 71 -12.04 3.22 -10.11
C LEU A 71 -11.60 4.66 -9.91
N ALA A 72 -10.39 4.87 -9.41
CA ALA A 72 -9.76 6.19 -9.33
C ALA A 72 -8.35 6.12 -9.92
N LEU A 73 -7.85 7.26 -10.39
CA LEU A 73 -6.50 7.37 -10.94
C LEU A 73 -5.81 8.61 -10.37
N VAL A 74 -4.64 8.42 -9.77
CA VAL A 74 -3.70 9.46 -9.39
C VAL A 74 -2.47 9.28 -10.27
N GLU A 75 -2.28 10.20 -11.21
CA GLU A 75 -1.05 10.29 -11.99
C GLU A 75 -0.05 11.12 -11.21
N TYR A 76 1.22 10.71 -11.18
CA TYR A 76 2.29 11.53 -10.61
C TYR A 76 3.54 11.52 -11.47
N ARG A 77 4.36 12.56 -11.29
CA ARG A 77 5.70 12.71 -11.89
C ARG A 77 6.65 13.28 -10.84
N ASP A 78 7.35 14.35 -11.18
CA ASP A 78 8.36 14.99 -10.35
C ASP A 78 7.99 16.44 -10.00
N HIS A 79 8.73 17.02 -9.06
CA HIS A 79 8.67 18.41 -8.66
C HIS A 79 9.49 19.32 -9.58
N PRO A 80 9.10 20.60 -9.73
CA PRO A 80 9.98 21.61 -10.33
C PRO A 80 11.27 21.77 -9.52
N PRO A 81 12.46 21.82 -10.15
CA PRO A 81 12.67 22.13 -11.56
C PRO A 81 12.74 20.94 -12.52
N GLN A 82 12.64 19.70 -12.02
CA GLN A 82 12.83 18.48 -12.80
C GLN A 82 11.68 18.29 -13.79
N ASP A 83 10.44 18.35 -13.28
CA ASP A 83 9.25 18.45 -14.11
C ASP A 83 8.58 19.82 -13.92
N ARG A 84 8.06 20.38 -15.01
CA ARG A 84 7.36 21.69 -15.04
C ARG A 84 5.90 21.57 -15.48
N THR A 85 5.42 20.36 -15.70
CA THR A 85 4.08 20.07 -16.19
C THR A 85 3.10 19.91 -15.04
N PHE A 86 3.29 18.91 -14.18
CA PHE A 86 2.50 18.65 -12.98
C PHE A 86 3.25 17.71 -12.05
N VAL A 87 2.97 17.83 -10.74
CA VAL A 87 3.43 16.88 -9.72
C VAL A 87 2.44 15.73 -9.61
N THR A 88 1.15 16.05 -9.42
CA THR A 88 0.04 15.09 -9.39
C THR A 88 -1.15 15.54 -10.25
N ARG A 89 -1.92 14.58 -10.76
CA ARG A 89 -3.26 14.79 -11.32
C ARG A 89 -4.20 13.74 -10.74
N VAL A 90 -5.33 14.21 -10.23
CA VAL A 90 -6.27 13.37 -9.49
C VAL A 90 -7.57 13.24 -10.26
N HIS A 91 -7.92 12.00 -10.58
CA HIS A 91 -9.21 11.58 -11.08
C HIS A 91 -9.90 10.75 -9.99
N ASN A 92 -10.94 11.33 -9.39
CA ASN A 92 -11.63 10.71 -8.26
C ASN A 92 -12.47 9.49 -8.70
N PHE A 93 -13.09 8.79 -7.75
CA PHE A 93 -13.82 7.55 -8.03
C PHE A 93 -14.94 7.71 -9.06
N THR A 94 -14.91 6.86 -10.09
CA THR A 94 -15.97 6.67 -11.08
C THR A 94 -16.39 5.20 -11.17
N ASN A 95 -17.65 4.97 -11.53
CA ASN A 95 -18.17 3.64 -11.85
C ASN A 95 -18.08 3.36 -13.36
N SER A 96 -17.57 4.31 -14.15
CA SER A 96 -17.49 4.23 -15.61
C SER A 96 -16.12 3.75 -16.06
N VAL A 97 -16.06 2.52 -16.57
CA VAL A 97 -14.84 1.97 -17.20
C VAL A 97 -14.39 2.84 -18.39
N ASN A 98 -15.34 3.39 -19.15
CA ASN A 98 -15.03 4.28 -20.27
C ASN A 98 -14.36 5.59 -19.82
N GLU A 99 -14.73 6.10 -18.64
CA GLU A 99 -14.14 7.31 -18.08
C GLU A 99 -12.71 7.02 -17.58
N MET A 100 -12.52 5.91 -16.87
CA MET A 100 -11.18 5.43 -16.50
C MET A 100 -10.27 5.22 -17.72
N GLU A 101 -10.79 4.60 -18.79
CA GLU A 101 -10.06 4.45 -20.05
C GLU A 101 -9.72 5.81 -20.67
N SER A 102 -10.62 6.80 -20.59
CA SER A 102 -10.34 8.14 -21.12
C SER A 102 -9.20 8.82 -20.37
N TRP A 103 -9.17 8.72 -19.04
CA TRP A 103 -8.08 9.25 -18.23
C TRP A 103 -6.76 8.56 -18.56
N LEU A 104 -6.76 7.22 -18.62
CA LEU A 104 -5.57 6.45 -19.00
C LEU A 104 -5.08 6.81 -20.40
N ASN A 105 -5.97 7.02 -21.37
CA ASN A 105 -5.61 7.42 -22.73
C ASN A 105 -4.96 8.82 -22.80
N GLU A 106 -5.27 9.69 -21.84
CA GLU A 106 -4.64 11.00 -21.69
C GLU A 106 -3.27 10.92 -21.00
N CYS A 107 -2.99 9.85 -20.23
CA CYS A 107 -1.69 9.62 -19.63
C CYS A 107 -0.60 9.49 -20.70
N ARG A 108 0.47 10.26 -20.51
CA ARG A 108 1.68 10.23 -21.34
C ARG A 108 2.89 10.09 -20.44
N ALA A 109 3.74 9.12 -20.75
CA ALA A 109 5.07 9.03 -20.16
C ALA A 109 5.93 10.18 -20.68
N ASP A 110 6.30 11.10 -19.80
CA ASP A 110 7.16 12.24 -20.10
C ASP A 110 7.67 12.87 -18.80
N GLY A 111 8.69 13.71 -18.87
CA GLY A 111 9.25 14.38 -17.71
C GLY A 111 10.10 13.46 -16.81
N GLY A 112 10.15 13.80 -15.52
CA GLY A 112 11.19 13.37 -14.58
C GLY A 112 12.44 14.24 -14.67
N GLY A 113 13.55 13.80 -14.08
CA GLY A 113 14.84 14.47 -14.26
C GLY A 113 15.98 13.86 -13.44
N ASP A 114 15.82 13.84 -12.12
CA ASP A 114 16.55 12.88 -11.29
C ASP A 114 15.82 11.53 -11.19
N ALA A 115 16.44 10.60 -10.48
CA ALA A 115 15.92 9.23 -10.37
C ALA A 115 14.75 9.09 -9.37
N PRO A 116 14.70 9.80 -8.23
CA PRO A 116 13.51 9.79 -7.37
C PRO A 116 12.36 10.63 -7.94
N GLU A 117 11.13 10.30 -7.55
CA GLU A 117 9.90 10.90 -8.07
C GLU A 117 8.93 11.29 -6.93
N ALA A 118 7.82 11.97 -7.25
CA ALA A 118 6.83 12.49 -6.29
C ALA A 118 5.86 11.42 -5.71
N VAL A 119 6.39 10.26 -5.31
CA VAL A 119 5.63 9.16 -4.70
C VAL A 119 4.87 9.61 -3.44
N ALA A 120 5.47 10.48 -2.63
CA ALA A 120 4.84 10.98 -1.40
C ALA A 120 3.58 11.82 -1.70
N ASP A 121 3.64 12.69 -2.71
CA ASP A 121 2.50 13.47 -3.18
C ASP A 121 1.39 12.55 -3.71
N ALA A 122 1.76 11.51 -4.47
CA ALA A 122 0.79 10.53 -4.96
C ALA A 122 0.06 9.81 -3.82
N LEU A 123 0.79 9.33 -2.80
CA LEU A 123 0.19 8.69 -1.63
C LEU A 123 -0.71 9.65 -0.83
N HIS A 124 -0.34 10.93 -0.76
CA HIS A 124 -1.17 11.96 -0.13
C HIS A 124 -2.49 12.13 -0.90
N GLU A 125 -2.45 12.24 -2.22
CA GLU A 125 -3.67 12.36 -3.02
C GLU A 125 -4.55 11.11 -2.92
N VAL A 126 -3.95 9.91 -2.92
CA VAL A 126 -4.67 8.64 -2.71
C VAL A 126 -5.41 8.63 -1.38
N LEU A 127 -4.79 9.07 -0.30
CA LEU A 127 -5.41 9.14 1.02
C LEU A 127 -6.64 10.06 1.04
N ASN A 128 -6.65 11.12 0.21
CA ASN A 128 -7.72 12.11 0.12
C ASN A 128 -8.82 11.80 -0.92
N LEU A 129 -8.76 10.65 -1.61
CA LEU A 129 -9.82 10.22 -2.51
C LEU A 129 -11.15 9.97 -1.76
N SER A 130 -12.26 9.97 -2.50
CA SER A 130 -13.62 9.83 -1.92
C SER A 130 -14.00 8.37 -1.60
N TRP A 131 -13.17 7.70 -0.79
CA TRP A 131 -13.35 6.30 -0.39
C TRP A 131 -14.69 6.05 0.32
N ARG A 132 -15.40 4.99 -0.08
CA ARG A 132 -16.60 4.52 0.61
C ARG A 132 -16.24 3.94 1.98
N PRO A 133 -16.93 4.29 3.08
CA PRO A 133 -16.67 3.78 4.43
C PRO A 133 -16.77 2.25 4.53
N GLU A 134 -17.68 1.65 3.77
CA GLU A 134 -17.97 0.22 3.75
C GLU A 134 -17.09 -0.59 2.78
N ALA A 135 -16.43 0.05 1.82
CA ALA A 135 -15.72 -0.66 0.74
C ALA A 135 -14.46 -1.39 1.20
N THR A 136 -14.09 -2.44 0.46
CA THR A 136 -12.70 -2.91 0.36
C THR A 136 -11.90 -1.84 -0.39
N ARG A 137 -10.88 -1.27 0.24
CA ARG A 137 -10.12 -0.14 -0.30
C ARG A 137 -8.72 -0.60 -0.70
N ILE A 138 -8.44 -0.55 -2.00
CA ILE A 138 -7.17 -1.03 -2.56
C ILE A 138 -6.54 0.09 -3.36
N CYS A 139 -5.27 0.39 -3.10
CA CYS A 139 -4.44 1.22 -3.96
C CYS A 139 -3.37 0.35 -4.63
N ILE A 140 -3.31 0.39 -5.96
CA ILE A 140 -2.21 -0.18 -6.75
C ILE A 140 -1.24 0.97 -7.07
N LEU A 141 -0.07 0.97 -6.44
CA LEU A 141 1.01 1.91 -6.76
C LEU A 141 1.92 1.27 -7.82
N ILE A 142 2.10 1.92 -8.96
CA ILE A 142 2.96 1.45 -10.05
C ILE A 142 4.10 2.46 -10.22
N SER A 143 5.32 2.05 -9.87
CA SER A 143 6.51 2.92 -9.83
C SER A 143 7.73 2.16 -10.33
N ASP A 144 8.70 2.85 -10.93
CA ASP A 144 10.05 2.34 -11.17
C ASP A 144 11.13 3.12 -10.38
N ALA A 145 10.76 4.26 -9.80
CA ALA A 145 11.60 5.16 -9.02
C ALA A 145 11.23 5.18 -7.52
N PRO A 146 12.18 5.53 -6.61
CA PRO A 146 11.91 5.76 -5.18
C PRO A 146 11.26 7.13 -4.91
N PRO A 147 10.71 7.39 -3.72
CA PRO A 147 10.41 8.75 -3.28
C PRO A 147 11.68 9.58 -3.07
N HIS A 148 11.56 10.89 -3.21
CA HIS A 148 12.57 11.83 -2.70
C HIS A 148 12.85 11.65 -1.21
N GLY A 149 14.11 11.88 -0.81
CA GLY A 149 14.59 11.79 0.56
C GLY A 149 14.97 10.38 1.02
N LEU A 150 14.94 9.37 0.14
CA LEU A 150 15.38 8.00 0.48
C LEU A 150 16.89 7.81 0.31
N ASP A 151 17.40 8.14 -0.87
CA ASP A 151 18.82 8.10 -1.20
C ASP A 151 19.27 9.49 -1.64
N PRO A 152 20.13 10.19 -0.86
CA PRO A 152 20.58 11.53 -1.23
C PRO A 152 21.47 11.54 -2.49
N THR A 153 21.92 10.37 -2.97
CA THR A 153 22.82 10.28 -4.12
C THR A 153 22.08 10.56 -5.43
N GLY A 154 22.26 11.76 -5.96
CA GLY A 154 21.62 12.16 -7.22
C GLY A 154 20.15 12.54 -7.07
N ASP A 155 19.67 12.75 -5.85
CA ASP A 155 18.34 13.28 -5.53
C ASP A 155 18.40 14.81 -5.45
N SER A 156 17.52 15.48 -6.20
CA SER A 156 17.39 16.94 -6.20
C SER A 156 16.68 17.47 -4.96
N PHE A 157 15.95 16.60 -4.26
CA PHE A 157 15.19 16.90 -3.04
C PHE A 157 15.58 15.93 -1.91
N PRO A 158 16.87 15.94 -1.48
CA PRO A 158 17.40 14.95 -0.53
C PRO A 158 16.81 15.04 0.88
N ASN A 159 16.05 16.09 1.19
CA ASN A 159 15.35 16.25 2.47
C ASN A 159 13.89 15.76 2.41
N GLY A 160 13.49 15.08 1.33
CA GLY A 160 12.15 14.57 1.13
C GLY A 160 11.27 15.45 0.23
N CYS A 161 10.00 15.09 0.15
CA CYS A 161 8.98 15.79 -0.62
C CYS A 161 8.95 17.31 -0.33
N PRO A 162 9.06 18.17 -1.36
CA PRO A 162 8.94 19.63 -1.20
C PRO A 162 7.65 20.12 -0.54
N ALA A 163 6.55 19.38 -0.69
CA ALA A 163 5.27 19.68 -0.04
C ALA A 163 5.22 19.26 1.44
N GLY A 164 6.27 18.60 1.95
CA GLY A 164 6.38 18.18 3.35
C GLY A 164 5.68 16.86 3.68
N TYR A 165 5.25 16.11 2.66
CA TYR A 165 4.64 14.80 2.83
C TYR A 165 5.68 13.72 3.13
N ASP A 166 5.39 12.87 4.10
CA ASP A 166 6.23 11.73 4.46
C ASP A 166 5.53 10.43 4.04
N PRO A 167 6.05 9.68 3.05
CA PRO A 167 5.39 8.50 2.52
C PRO A 167 5.29 7.35 3.54
N LEU A 168 6.17 7.29 4.55
CA LEU A 168 6.09 6.29 5.60
C LEU A 168 4.93 6.59 6.56
N ARG A 169 4.75 7.87 6.93
CA ARG A 169 3.59 8.31 7.73
C ARG A 169 2.29 8.15 6.95
N LEU A 170 2.28 8.55 5.68
CA LEU A 170 1.12 8.36 4.81
C LEU A 170 0.73 6.88 4.68
N ALA A 171 1.69 5.95 4.60
CA ALA A 171 1.38 4.52 4.60
C ALA A 171 0.69 4.06 5.90
N ARG A 172 1.05 4.64 7.05
CA ARG A 172 0.34 4.37 8.31
C ARG A 172 -1.07 4.94 8.30
N ASP A 173 -1.21 6.20 7.88
CA ASP A 173 -2.51 6.85 7.76
C ASP A 173 -3.42 6.06 6.81
N MET A 174 -2.88 5.56 5.68
CA MET A 174 -3.60 4.68 4.76
C MET A 174 -4.07 3.40 5.46
N GLY A 175 -3.21 2.73 6.22
CA GLY A 175 -3.56 1.55 7.01
C GLY A 175 -4.69 1.82 8.01
N GLU A 176 -4.60 2.93 8.75
CA GLU A 176 -5.64 3.39 9.69
C GLU A 176 -6.98 3.66 8.98
N HIS A 177 -6.91 4.18 7.74
CA HIS A 177 -8.08 4.37 6.87
C HIS A 177 -8.45 3.11 6.06
N ARG A 178 -7.95 1.92 6.44
CA ARG A 178 -8.24 0.63 5.77
C ARG A 178 -7.86 0.59 4.28
N ILE A 179 -7.01 1.49 3.80
CA ILE A 179 -6.52 1.51 2.42
C ILE A 179 -5.31 0.57 2.34
N THR A 180 -5.46 -0.51 1.58
CA THR A 180 -4.40 -1.51 1.41
C THR A 180 -3.57 -1.19 0.17
N LEU A 181 -2.25 -1.11 0.32
CA LEU A 181 -1.33 -0.74 -0.75
C LEU A 181 -0.66 -1.98 -1.37
N TYR A 182 -0.92 -2.19 -2.65
CA TYR A 182 -0.14 -3.10 -3.48
C TYR A 182 0.90 -2.29 -4.25
N ALA A 183 2.17 -2.42 -3.86
CA ALA A 183 3.27 -1.70 -4.48
C ALA A 183 3.85 -2.54 -5.64
N VAL A 184 3.46 -2.22 -6.85
CA VAL A 184 3.95 -2.86 -8.07
C VAL A 184 5.22 -2.16 -8.54
N GLY A 185 6.37 -2.75 -8.20
CA GLY A 185 7.68 -2.21 -8.52
C GLY A 185 8.19 -2.67 -9.86
N VAL A 186 8.43 -1.73 -10.78
CA VAL A 186 8.99 -2.00 -12.09
C VAL A 186 10.50 -2.21 -11.98
N GLU A 187 10.94 -3.36 -12.49
CA GLU A 187 12.33 -3.80 -12.39
C GLU A 187 13.01 -3.87 -13.76
N PRO A 188 14.34 -3.66 -13.84
CA PRO A 188 15.30 -3.52 -12.73
C PRO A 188 15.42 -2.17 -11.98
N PRO A 189 14.91 -1.00 -12.44
CA PRO A 189 15.24 0.29 -11.80
C PRO A 189 14.95 0.35 -10.30
N ILE A 190 13.84 -0.23 -9.85
CA ILE A 190 13.40 -0.14 -8.47
C ILE A 190 14.10 -1.13 -7.52
N VAL A 191 14.92 -2.07 -8.03
CA VAL A 191 15.45 -3.21 -7.24
C VAL A 191 16.16 -2.72 -5.97
N ARG A 192 16.90 -1.62 -6.07
CA ARG A 192 17.63 -0.99 -4.96
C ARG A 192 16.72 -0.49 -3.84
N TYR A 193 15.49 -0.15 -4.19
CA TYR A 193 14.52 0.51 -3.33
C TYR A 193 13.38 -0.43 -2.93
N ARG A 194 13.45 -1.72 -3.31
CA ARG A 194 12.44 -2.75 -2.97
C ARG A 194 12.06 -2.74 -1.50
N ASP A 195 13.04 -2.68 -0.61
CA ASP A 195 12.79 -2.70 0.84
C ASP A 195 11.88 -1.54 1.28
N PHE A 196 11.99 -0.37 0.66
CA PHE A 196 11.10 0.76 0.94
C PHE A 196 9.66 0.45 0.47
N PHE A 197 9.48 -0.01 -0.77
CA PHE A 197 8.15 -0.35 -1.30
C PHE A 197 7.50 -1.53 -0.56
N MET A 198 8.29 -2.53 -0.18
CA MET A 198 7.88 -3.61 0.71
C MET A 198 7.43 -3.07 2.07
N THR A 199 8.09 -2.05 2.60
CA THR A 199 7.73 -1.44 3.89
C THR A 199 6.35 -0.78 3.85
N ILE A 200 6.10 0.10 2.89
CA ILE A 200 4.81 0.80 2.79
C ILE A 200 3.66 -0.18 2.48
N ALA A 201 3.93 -1.20 1.66
CA ALA A 201 2.96 -2.27 1.42
C ALA A 201 2.70 -3.10 2.69
N TYR A 202 3.74 -3.47 3.43
CA TYR A 202 3.63 -4.21 4.69
C TYR A 202 2.81 -3.46 5.74
N ILE A 203 3.07 -2.16 5.95
CA ILE A 203 2.36 -1.33 6.92
C ILE A 203 0.84 -1.32 6.67
N THR A 204 0.43 -1.28 5.41
CA THR A 204 -0.99 -1.28 5.03
C THR A 204 -1.61 -2.69 4.98
N GLY A 205 -0.82 -3.74 5.26
CA GLY A 205 -1.23 -5.15 5.10
C GLY A 205 -1.37 -5.60 3.64
N GLY A 206 -0.78 -4.88 2.71
CA GLY A 206 -0.70 -5.22 1.29
C GLY A 206 0.56 -6.00 0.96
N GLN A 207 1.00 -5.90 -0.30
CA GLN A 207 2.15 -6.66 -0.81
C GLN A 207 2.95 -5.86 -1.84
N TYR A 208 4.28 -6.04 -1.83
CA TYR A 208 5.11 -5.63 -2.96
C TYR A 208 5.01 -6.68 -4.06
N VAL A 209 4.81 -6.25 -5.30
CA VAL A 209 4.78 -7.14 -6.46
C VAL A 209 5.86 -6.69 -7.43
N PRO A 210 6.97 -7.45 -7.57
CA PRO A 210 7.96 -7.11 -8.57
C PRO A 210 7.36 -7.28 -9.95
N MET A 211 7.68 -6.39 -10.89
CA MET A 211 7.20 -6.48 -12.25
C MET A 211 8.33 -6.26 -13.24
N VAL A 212 8.74 -7.36 -13.89
CA VAL A 212 9.76 -7.35 -14.95
C VAL A 212 9.16 -7.21 -16.34
N ASN A 213 7.84 -7.37 -16.46
CA ASN A 213 7.14 -7.29 -17.72
C ASN A 213 5.74 -6.69 -17.56
N ALA A 214 5.49 -5.59 -18.28
CA ALA A 214 4.21 -4.91 -18.34
C ALA A 214 3.02 -5.81 -18.75
N GLN A 215 3.24 -6.86 -19.54
CA GLN A 215 2.18 -7.81 -19.94
C GLN A 215 1.60 -8.60 -18.75
N LEU A 216 2.30 -8.66 -17.61
CA LEU A 216 1.83 -9.35 -16.40
C LEU A 216 0.99 -8.44 -15.49
N LEU A 217 0.92 -7.14 -15.78
CA LEU A 217 0.23 -6.14 -14.95
C LEU A 217 -1.23 -6.52 -14.67
N ALA A 218 -1.97 -6.94 -15.70
CA ALA A 218 -3.37 -7.33 -15.55
C ALA A 218 -3.53 -8.53 -14.60
N LYS A 219 -2.67 -9.55 -14.75
CA LYS A 219 -2.69 -10.75 -13.92
C LYS A 219 -2.39 -10.40 -12.46
N VAL A 220 -1.40 -9.54 -12.23
CA VAL A 220 -1.04 -9.05 -10.89
C VAL A 220 -2.18 -8.30 -10.23
N ILE A 221 -2.82 -7.36 -10.94
CA ILE A 221 -3.94 -6.58 -10.38
C ILE A 221 -5.10 -7.50 -10.04
N ILE A 222 -5.52 -8.37 -10.96
CA ILE A 222 -6.63 -9.31 -10.74
C ILE A 222 -6.31 -10.23 -9.55
N GLY A 223 -5.11 -10.81 -9.51
CA GLY A 223 -4.69 -11.71 -8.43
C GLY A 223 -4.68 -11.02 -7.07
N GLY A 224 -4.07 -9.83 -7.00
CA GLY A 224 -4.00 -9.03 -5.79
C GLY A 224 -5.38 -8.63 -5.28
N VAL A 225 -6.24 -8.09 -6.14
CA VAL A 225 -7.61 -7.68 -5.76
C VAL A 225 -8.44 -8.86 -5.25
N ARG A 226 -8.36 -10.02 -5.90
CA ARG A 226 -9.14 -11.21 -5.48
C ARG A 226 -8.66 -11.82 -4.17
N GLU A 227 -7.35 -11.84 -3.95
CA GLU A 227 -6.78 -12.21 -2.65
C GLU A 227 -7.24 -11.24 -1.56
N GLU A 228 -7.18 -9.92 -1.83
CA GLU A 228 -7.57 -8.90 -0.87
C GLU A 228 -9.05 -8.98 -0.48
N ILE A 229 -9.97 -9.10 -1.45
CA ILE A 229 -11.40 -9.33 -1.18
C ILE A 229 -11.61 -10.57 -0.31
N THR A 230 -10.81 -11.62 -0.53
CA THR A 230 -10.91 -12.86 0.28
C THR A 230 -10.45 -12.62 1.71
N LEU A 231 -9.34 -11.89 1.91
CA LEU A 231 -8.84 -11.56 3.24
C LEU A 231 -9.82 -10.66 4.00
N GLU A 232 -10.39 -9.64 3.35
CA GLU A 232 -11.39 -8.77 3.98
C GLU A 232 -12.67 -9.54 4.35
N ARG A 233 -13.15 -10.47 3.51
CA ARG A 233 -14.27 -11.36 3.87
C ARG A 233 -13.95 -12.21 5.10
N LEU A 234 -12.72 -12.71 5.22
CA LEU A 234 -12.31 -13.50 6.39
C LEU A 234 -12.25 -12.63 7.64
N MET A 235 -11.68 -11.42 7.51
CA MET A 235 -11.63 -10.47 8.60
C MET A 235 -13.04 -10.07 9.03
N GLN A 236 -13.96 -9.75 8.11
CA GLN A 236 -15.35 -9.43 8.46
C GLN A 236 -16.06 -10.55 9.23
N ASN A 237 -15.87 -11.82 8.83
CA ASN A 237 -16.55 -12.96 9.48
C ASN A 237 -15.91 -13.39 10.81
N ALA A 238 -14.61 -13.12 11.00
CA ALA A 238 -13.85 -13.56 12.17
C ALA A 238 -13.31 -12.40 13.01
N ASP A 239 -13.72 -11.16 12.73
CA ASP A 239 -13.03 -9.94 13.18
C ASP A 239 -12.89 -9.91 14.70
N ALA A 240 -13.96 -10.22 15.43
CA ALA A 240 -13.95 -10.23 16.88
C ALA A 240 -12.95 -11.25 17.46
N ASP A 241 -12.76 -12.39 16.80
CA ASP A 241 -11.82 -13.42 17.26
C ASP A 241 -10.38 -13.09 16.84
N ILE A 242 -10.17 -12.60 15.61
CA ILE A 242 -8.84 -12.17 15.12
C ILE A 242 -8.32 -11.01 15.97
N VAL A 243 -9.13 -9.97 16.17
CA VAL A 243 -8.76 -8.80 16.97
C VAL A 243 -8.41 -9.21 18.39
N ARG A 244 -9.19 -10.12 19.00
CA ARG A 244 -8.90 -10.67 20.34
C ARG A 244 -7.60 -11.45 20.37
N GLU A 245 -7.33 -12.32 19.38
CA GLU A 245 -6.09 -13.09 19.33
C GLU A 245 -4.86 -12.20 19.11
N VAL A 246 -4.98 -11.17 18.26
CA VAL A 246 -3.91 -10.17 18.06
C VAL A 246 -3.69 -9.36 19.33
N GLN A 247 -4.75 -8.89 19.99
CA GLN A 247 -4.64 -8.17 21.26
C GLN A 247 -3.99 -9.04 22.35
N ARG A 248 -4.41 -10.30 22.46
CA ARG A 248 -3.81 -11.24 23.42
C ARG A 248 -2.34 -11.50 23.14
N ALA A 249 -1.96 -11.62 21.87
CA ALA A 249 -0.56 -11.79 21.48
C ALA A 249 0.29 -10.56 21.86
N GLU A 250 -0.25 -9.35 21.70
CA GLU A 250 0.40 -8.11 22.15
C GLU A 250 0.55 -8.05 23.67
N GLU A 251 -0.48 -8.43 24.43
CA GLU A 251 -0.44 -8.48 25.90
C GLU A 251 0.59 -9.51 26.41
N GLU A 252 0.80 -10.59 25.67
CA GLU A 252 1.83 -11.60 25.92
C GLU A 252 3.23 -11.19 25.41
N GLY A 253 3.34 -10.06 24.71
CA GLY A 253 4.61 -9.51 24.21
C GLY A 253 5.18 -10.23 22.99
N LEU A 254 4.34 -10.92 22.21
CA LEU A 254 4.75 -11.60 20.99
C LEU A 254 5.13 -10.61 19.90
N ASP A 255 6.11 -10.99 19.07
CA ASP A 255 6.40 -10.24 17.85
C ASP A 255 5.37 -10.51 16.72
N ASP A 256 5.49 -9.77 15.62
CA ASP A 256 4.55 -9.87 14.48
C ASP A 256 4.55 -11.25 13.82
N ARG A 257 5.71 -11.92 13.80
CA ARG A 257 5.89 -13.24 13.18
C ARG A 257 5.30 -14.33 14.06
N GLU A 258 5.50 -14.24 15.37
CA GLU A 258 4.89 -15.14 16.35
C GLU A 258 3.37 -14.98 16.36
N THR A 259 2.88 -13.73 16.33
CA THR A 259 1.46 -13.41 16.20
C THR A 259 0.88 -13.97 14.90
N ALA A 260 1.56 -13.79 13.77
CA ALA A 260 1.14 -14.34 12.47
C ALA A 260 1.09 -15.87 12.49
N THR A 261 2.04 -16.52 13.16
CA THR A 261 2.05 -17.99 13.32
C THR A 261 0.82 -18.47 14.11
N ARG A 262 0.45 -17.73 15.17
CA ARG A 262 -0.77 -18.00 15.96
C ARG A 262 -2.03 -17.85 15.11
N ILE A 263 -2.16 -16.76 14.36
CA ILE A 263 -3.28 -16.52 13.44
C ILE A 263 -3.33 -17.60 12.35
N ASN A 264 -2.19 -17.98 11.80
CA ASN A 264 -2.10 -19.05 10.81
C ASN A 264 -2.62 -20.38 11.39
N HIS A 265 -2.23 -20.74 12.61
CA HIS A 265 -2.73 -21.94 13.29
C HIS A 265 -4.24 -21.86 13.58
N TYR A 266 -4.73 -20.68 13.99
CA TYR A 266 -6.15 -20.41 14.20
C TYR A 266 -6.98 -20.74 12.95
N PHE A 267 -6.53 -20.30 11.76
CA PHE A 267 -7.21 -20.58 10.50
C PHE A 267 -7.03 -22.02 9.99
N ALA A 268 -5.83 -22.60 10.18
CA ALA A 268 -5.54 -23.98 9.82
C ALA A 268 -6.43 -24.97 10.60
N SER A 269 -6.64 -24.73 11.90
CA SER A 269 -7.54 -25.56 12.73
C SER A 269 -9.00 -25.58 12.23
N ARG A 270 -9.40 -24.54 11.50
CA ARG A 270 -10.74 -24.37 10.90
C ARG A 270 -10.80 -24.81 9.44
N LYS A 271 -9.71 -25.30 8.85
CA LYS A 271 -9.60 -25.68 7.43
C LYS A 271 -10.05 -24.55 6.50
N THR A 272 -9.66 -23.32 6.84
CA THR A 272 -10.01 -22.13 6.05
C THR A 272 -9.18 -22.10 4.79
N ARG A 273 -9.83 -22.16 3.63
CA ARG A 273 -9.19 -21.97 2.33
C ARG A 273 -9.24 -20.51 1.92
N THR A 274 -8.17 -20.04 1.30
CA THR A 274 -7.99 -18.65 0.88
C THR A 274 -7.50 -18.61 -0.56
N LYS A 275 -7.81 -17.52 -1.27
CA LYS A 275 -7.20 -17.24 -2.56
C LYS A 275 -5.85 -16.60 -2.32
N HIS A 276 -4.80 -17.14 -2.93
CA HIS A 276 -3.44 -16.64 -2.79
C HIS A 276 -2.82 -16.41 -4.16
N MET A 277 -2.38 -15.17 -4.42
CA MET A 277 -1.59 -14.87 -5.59
C MET A 277 -0.15 -15.28 -5.31
N ARG A 278 0.37 -16.20 -6.13
CA ARG A 278 1.79 -16.56 -6.05
C ARG A 278 2.64 -15.32 -6.29
N ASN A 279 3.53 -15.02 -5.34
CA ASN A 279 4.41 -13.86 -5.42
C ASN A 279 5.68 -14.11 -4.60
N LYS A 280 6.40 -15.20 -4.90
CA LYS A 280 7.59 -15.60 -4.14
C LYS A 280 8.65 -14.49 -4.10
N ALA A 281 8.89 -13.84 -5.23
CA ALA A 281 9.87 -12.76 -5.36
C ALA A 281 9.43 -11.43 -4.70
N GLY A 282 8.17 -11.33 -4.28
CA GLY A 282 7.62 -10.18 -3.55
C GLY A 282 7.41 -10.43 -2.06
N ALA A 283 7.95 -11.54 -1.53
CA ALA A 283 7.90 -11.81 -0.09
C ALA A 283 8.58 -10.67 0.69
N THR A 284 7.95 -10.25 1.78
CA THR A 284 8.44 -9.13 2.60
C THR A 284 9.83 -9.42 3.13
N SER A 285 10.77 -8.49 2.91
CA SER A 285 12.13 -8.63 3.42
C SER A 285 12.22 -8.37 4.93
N LYS A 286 13.26 -8.92 5.56
CA LYS A 286 13.55 -8.59 6.98
C LYS A 286 13.83 -7.11 7.18
N THR A 287 14.44 -6.43 6.21
CA THR A 287 14.67 -4.98 6.29
C THR A 287 13.34 -4.25 6.38
N ALA A 288 12.38 -4.61 5.53
CA ALA A 288 11.05 -4.00 5.55
C ALA A 288 10.31 -4.30 6.86
N GLU A 289 10.24 -5.59 7.25
CA GLU A 289 9.47 -6.06 8.41
C GLU A 289 10.08 -5.66 9.76
N GLU A 290 11.40 -5.80 9.93
CA GLU A 290 12.05 -5.69 11.23
C GLU A 290 12.77 -4.36 11.46
N CYS A 291 13.00 -3.56 10.39
CA CYS A 291 13.78 -2.32 10.44
C CYS A 291 12.99 -1.09 9.98
N TYR A 292 12.64 -0.98 8.70
CA TYR A 292 12.03 0.23 8.12
C TYR A 292 10.60 0.48 8.61
N SER A 293 9.79 -0.58 8.80
CA SER A 293 8.44 -0.47 9.36
C SER A 293 8.40 0.20 10.74
N LYS A 294 9.50 0.06 11.50
CA LYS A 294 9.67 0.60 12.87
C LYS A 294 10.25 2.01 12.91
N CYS A 295 10.70 2.55 11.78
CA CYS A 295 11.20 3.93 11.69
C CYS A 295 10.07 4.95 11.87
N ALA A 296 10.29 6.08 12.51
CA ALA A 296 9.26 7.10 12.68
C ALA A 296 8.86 7.78 11.36
N ASP A 297 9.83 8.02 10.47
CA ASP A 297 9.69 8.77 9.23
C ASP A 297 10.80 8.44 8.22
N MET A 298 10.75 9.09 7.06
CA MET A 298 11.76 8.94 5.99
C MET A 298 13.16 9.34 6.41
N SER A 299 13.31 10.34 7.30
CA SER A 299 14.65 10.75 7.74
C SER A 299 15.36 9.61 8.50
N GLU A 300 14.60 8.85 9.30
CA GLU A 300 15.15 7.68 9.98
C GLU A 300 15.45 6.52 9.00
N ILE A 301 14.59 6.28 8.00
CA ILE A 301 14.87 5.29 6.94
C ILE A 301 16.14 5.68 6.18
N ALA A 302 16.26 6.92 5.72
CA ALA A 302 17.42 7.42 4.99
C ALA A 302 18.73 7.24 5.76
N SER A 303 18.71 7.43 7.09
CA SER A 303 19.87 7.20 7.94
C SER A 303 20.32 5.73 8.03
N LYS A 304 19.40 4.80 7.76
CA LYS A 304 19.64 3.35 7.76
C LYS A 304 19.78 2.79 6.35
N PHE A 305 19.46 3.56 5.32
CA PHE A 305 19.54 3.17 3.93
C PHE A 305 20.98 2.89 3.55
N LYS A 306 21.24 1.69 3.02
CA LYS A 306 22.56 1.27 2.58
C LYS A 306 22.52 0.97 1.10
N THR A 307 23.47 1.53 0.37
CA THR A 307 23.75 1.13 -1.01
C THR A 307 24.33 -0.28 -0.98
N VAL A 308 23.54 -1.26 -1.39
CA VAL A 308 24.02 -2.63 -1.64
C VAL A 308 24.32 -2.76 -3.13
N GLU A 309 25.43 -3.38 -3.49
CA GLU A 309 25.66 -3.82 -4.87
C GLU A 309 24.57 -4.85 -5.21
N ILE A 310 23.72 -4.52 -6.17
CA ILE A 310 22.68 -5.43 -6.63
C ILE A 310 23.36 -6.43 -7.56
N GLU A 311 23.49 -7.68 -7.12
CA GLU A 311 23.70 -8.77 -8.06
C GLU A 311 22.40 -8.94 -8.87
N GLU A 312 22.47 -8.72 -10.18
CA GLU A 312 21.35 -9.00 -11.09
C GLU A 312 21.10 -10.52 -11.10
N GLU A 313 20.27 -11.00 -10.18
CA GLU A 313 19.75 -12.36 -10.26
C GLU A 313 18.69 -12.43 -11.37
N GLU A 314 18.94 -13.25 -12.39
CA GLU A 314 17.93 -13.58 -13.41
C GLU A 314 16.72 -14.23 -12.72
N LYS A 315 15.56 -13.57 -12.81
CA LYS A 315 14.31 -14.13 -12.29
C LYS A 315 13.88 -15.32 -13.10
N THR A 316 13.59 -16.43 -12.42
CA THR A 316 13.11 -17.64 -13.06
C THR A 316 11.65 -17.48 -13.51
N ARG A 317 11.17 -18.41 -14.34
CA ARG A 317 9.74 -18.50 -14.67
C ARG A 317 8.85 -18.68 -13.45
N GLU A 318 9.35 -19.33 -12.39
CA GLU A 318 8.60 -19.48 -11.14
C GLU A 318 8.48 -18.15 -10.39
N ASP A 319 9.52 -17.31 -10.43
CA ASP A 319 9.53 -15.99 -9.77
C ASP A 319 8.58 -14.99 -10.44
N MET A 320 8.24 -15.23 -11.71
CA MET A 320 7.26 -14.47 -12.49
C MET A 320 5.87 -15.13 -12.53
N ASN A 321 5.61 -16.12 -11.66
CA ASN A 321 4.31 -16.76 -11.61
C ASN A 321 3.37 -16.05 -10.62
N TYR A 322 2.39 -15.32 -11.16
CA TYR A 322 1.30 -14.67 -10.41
C TYR A 322 -0.03 -15.41 -10.51
N GLU A 323 -0.01 -16.74 -10.66
CA GLU A 323 -1.24 -17.54 -10.61
C GLU A 323 -1.95 -17.39 -9.27
N LEU A 324 -3.28 -17.39 -9.34
CA LEU A 324 -4.13 -17.37 -8.17
C LEU A 324 -4.55 -18.80 -7.86
N ASP A 325 -4.10 -19.30 -6.72
CA ASP A 325 -4.47 -20.62 -6.21
C ASP A 325 -5.47 -20.49 -5.06
N GLU A 326 -6.26 -21.53 -4.84
CA GLU A 326 -7.04 -21.68 -3.60
C GLU A 326 -6.36 -22.74 -2.73
N ASP A 327 -5.83 -22.35 -1.58
CA ASP A 327 -5.11 -23.24 -0.66
C ASP A 327 -5.33 -22.81 0.80
N ASP A 328 -4.76 -23.57 1.74
CA ASP A 328 -4.73 -23.18 3.15
C ASP A 328 -4.03 -21.81 3.28
N MET A 329 -4.46 -21.03 4.28
CA MET A 329 -3.85 -19.72 4.54
C MET A 329 -2.34 -19.83 4.72
N SER A 330 -1.60 -19.01 3.97
CA SER A 330 -0.15 -18.91 4.10
C SER A 330 0.26 -18.08 5.33
N LEU A 331 1.52 -18.22 5.77
CA LEU A 331 2.06 -17.38 6.84
C LEU A 331 2.10 -15.90 6.43
N GLU A 332 2.37 -15.61 5.15
CA GLU A 332 2.39 -14.22 4.63
C GLU A 332 0.99 -13.60 4.64
N GLN A 333 -0.06 -14.35 4.31
CA GLN A 333 -1.45 -13.87 4.48
C GLN A 333 -1.80 -13.63 5.95
N ALA A 334 -1.36 -14.51 6.84
CA ALA A 334 -1.57 -14.31 8.28
C ALA A 334 -0.85 -13.05 8.79
N LYS A 335 0.37 -12.76 8.33
CA LYS A 335 1.07 -11.50 8.64
C LYS A 335 0.28 -10.28 8.17
N ARG A 336 -0.29 -10.32 6.96
CA ARG A 336 -1.13 -9.24 6.43
C ARG A 336 -2.37 -9.00 7.27
N ILE A 337 -3.04 -10.07 7.72
CA ILE A 337 -4.17 -9.97 8.66
C ILE A 337 -3.73 -9.31 9.97
N VAL A 338 -2.55 -9.67 10.51
CA VAL A 338 -2.01 -9.03 11.73
C VAL A 338 -1.81 -7.52 11.51
N GLN A 339 -1.18 -7.10 10.40
CA GLN A 339 -0.96 -5.67 10.12
C GLN A 339 -2.28 -4.90 9.95
N LYS A 340 -3.26 -5.48 9.26
CA LYS A 340 -4.60 -4.90 9.14
C LYS A 340 -5.30 -4.80 10.49
N ALA A 341 -5.24 -5.83 11.32
CA ALA A 341 -5.84 -5.84 12.64
C ALA A 341 -5.19 -4.81 13.58
N LYS A 342 -3.88 -4.56 13.46
CA LYS A 342 -3.15 -3.56 14.24
C LYS A 342 -3.48 -2.13 13.83
N SER A 343 -3.55 -1.86 12.52
CA SER A 343 -3.83 -0.52 11.98
C SER A 343 -5.28 -0.07 12.16
N ARG A 344 -6.23 -1.00 12.33
CA ARG A 344 -7.66 -0.70 12.49
C ARG A 344 -8.12 -0.45 13.93
N LYS A 345 -7.21 -0.49 14.91
CA LYS A 345 -7.48 -0.19 16.32
C LYS A 345 -7.62 1.30 16.55
#